data_AF-A0A3D5JWN0-F1
#
_entry.id   AF-A0A3D5JWN0-F1
#
_cell.length_a   1.000
_cell.length_b   1.000
_cell.length_c   1.000
_cell.angle_alpha   90.00
_cell.angle_beta   90.00
_cell.angle_gamma   90.00
#
_symmetry.space_group_name_H-M   'P 1'
#
loop_
_entity.id
_entity.type
_entity.pdbx_description
1 polymer ?
#
loop_
_entity_poly.entity_id
_entity_poly.type
_entity_poly.pdbx_seq_one_letter_code
_entity_poly.pdbx_strand_id
1 'polypeptide(L)'
;MGLTSVISLTFIIERGWALRRSIILPQPLVDSLDHCHTRADVNTVLRFAEHHKETPLARLTTTAVEHLEWAKPDNVEALQSRARHEVSQMERGLVVLEIITGVAPLLGLVGTVVGLIEIFGTMADGATEASKFADGISTALWATLSGLSIAIPS
;
A
#
# COMPACT_ATOMS: atom_id res chain seq x y z
N MET A 1 -26.46 -0.50 -8.44
CA MET A 1 -26.05 0.75 -7.77
C MET A 1 -25.64 0.55 -6.31
N GLY A 2 -26.37 -0.21 -5.47
CA GLY A 2 -25.95 -0.46 -4.08
C GLY A 2 -24.70 -1.35 -3.93
N LEU A 3 -24.59 -2.42 -4.73
CA LEU A 3 -23.49 -3.40 -4.62
C LEU A 3 -22.13 -2.87 -5.10
N THR A 4 -22.11 -2.03 -6.14
CA THR A 4 -20.87 -1.46 -6.70
C THR A 4 -20.24 -0.40 -5.81
N SER A 5 -21.06 0.38 -5.07
CA SER A 5 -20.58 1.34 -4.08
C SER A 5 -19.96 0.66 -2.85
N VAL A 6 -20.52 -0.47 -2.41
CA VAL A 6 -19.99 -1.23 -1.27
C VAL A 6 -18.62 -1.86 -1.60
N ILE A 7 -18.46 -2.43 -2.80
CA ILE A 7 -17.19 -3.05 -3.22
C ILE A 7 -16.06 -1.99 -3.35
N SER A 8 -16.37 -0.80 -3.88
CA SER A 8 -15.43 0.32 -3.94
C SER A 8 -15.00 0.79 -2.55
N LEU A 9 -15.94 0.90 -1.62
CA LEU A 9 -15.66 1.32 -0.25
C LEU A 9 -14.82 0.28 0.51
N THR A 10 -15.06 -1.02 0.29
CA THR A 10 -14.27 -2.10 0.90
C THR A 10 -12.82 -2.05 0.43
N PHE A 11 -12.56 -1.83 -0.85
CA PHE A 11 -11.19 -1.73 -1.40
C PHE A 11 -10.43 -0.49 -0.87
N ILE A 12 -11.12 0.64 -0.70
CA ILE A 12 -10.54 1.88 -0.15
C ILE A 12 -10.18 1.71 1.34
N ILE A 13 -11.04 1.05 2.12
CA ILE A 13 -10.82 0.80 3.56
C ILE A 13 -9.68 -0.21 3.76
N GLU A 14 -9.66 -1.30 2.99
CA GLU A 14 -8.64 -2.34 3.10
C GLU A 14 -7.23 -1.78 2.83
N ARG A 15 -7.08 -0.94 1.80
CA ARG A 15 -5.78 -0.33 1.50
C ARG A 15 -5.41 0.85 2.40
N GLY A 16 -6.39 1.65 2.84
CA GLY A 16 -6.16 2.71 3.82
C GLY A 16 -5.68 2.21 5.18
N TRP A 17 -6.00 0.95 5.52
CA TRP A 17 -5.47 0.27 6.71
C TRP A 17 -4.08 -0.34 6.49
N ALA A 18 -3.83 -0.94 5.32
CA ALA A 18 -2.53 -1.53 4.99
C ALA A 18 -1.37 -0.51 4.92
N LEU A 19 -1.68 0.78 4.66
CA LEU A 19 -0.70 1.87 4.57
C LEU A 19 -0.54 2.69 5.87
N ARG A 20 -1.07 2.23 7.01
CA ARG A 20 -0.84 2.93 8.28
C ARG A 20 0.62 2.75 8.72
N ARG A 21 1.36 3.87 8.73
CA ARG A 21 2.68 4.10 9.38
C ARG A 21 2.86 3.41 10.74
N SER A 22 1.76 3.13 11.44
CA SER A 22 1.69 2.42 12.72
C SER A 22 2.23 0.98 12.71
N ILE A 23 2.36 0.33 11.56
CA ILE A 23 2.90 -1.05 11.46
C ILE A 23 4.40 -1.06 11.14
N ILE A 24 4.91 0.01 10.52
CA ILE A 24 6.27 0.05 9.97
C ILE A 24 7.28 0.64 10.97
N LEU A 25 6.83 1.55 11.85
CA LEU A 25 7.69 2.25 12.82
C LEU A 25 7.02 2.32 14.20
N PRO A 26 7.12 1.28 15.03
CA PRO A 26 6.79 1.41 16.45
C PRO A 26 7.78 2.39 17.09
N GLN A 27 7.33 3.63 17.35
CA GLN A 27 8.09 4.64 18.10
C GLN A 27 8.74 4.14 19.40
N PRO A 28 8.13 3.26 20.22
CA PRO A 28 8.79 2.76 21.44
C PRO A 28 10.11 2.02 21.19
N LEU A 29 10.33 1.46 19.99
CA LEU A 29 11.58 0.78 19.66
C LEU A 29 12.70 1.77 19.30
N VAL A 30 12.35 2.90 18.67
CA VAL A 30 13.30 4.00 18.37
C VAL A 30 13.75 4.66 19.67
N ASP A 31 12.81 4.94 20.57
CA ASP A 31 13.13 5.55 21.87
C ASP A 31 14.03 4.63 22.72
N SER A 32 13.83 3.32 22.65
CA SER A 32 14.67 2.34 23.38
C SER A 32 16.10 2.23 22.81
N LEU A 33 16.29 2.52 21.52
CA LEU A 33 17.60 2.56 20.87
C LEU A 33 18.39 3.81 21.25
N ASP A 34 17.73 4.97 21.32
CA ASP A 34 18.38 6.24 21.68
C ASP A 34 18.88 6.26 23.13
N HIS A 35 18.26 5.49 24.02
CA HIS A 35 18.66 5.39 25.43
C HIS A 35 19.63 4.22 25.71
N CYS A 36 20.07 3.49 24.68
CA CYS A 36 20.87 2.28 24.84
C CYS A 36 22.37 2.62 24.96
N HIS A 37 22.86 2.82 26.19
CA HIS A 37 24.26 3.17 26.45
C HIS A 37 25.09 2.01 27.04
N THR A 38 24.46 0.97 27.58
CA THR A 38 25.13 -0.12 28.31
C THR A 38 24.86 -1.49 27.70
N ARG A 39 25.76 -2.48 27.84
CA ARG A 39 25.51 -3.89 27.44
C ARG A 39 24.28 -4.52 28.11
N ALA A 40 23.83 -3.99 29.26
CA ALA A 40 22.58 -4.39 29.89
C ALA A 40 21.35 -3.93 29.09
N ASP A 41 21.41 -2.74 28.50
CA ASP A 41 20.34 -2.16 27.68
C ASP A 41 20.22 -2.89 26.33
N VAL A 42 21.34 -3.38 25.79
CA VAL A 42 21.36 -4.20 24.56
C VAL A 42 20.51 -5.47 24.71
N ASN A 43 20.54 -6.12 25.87
CA ASN A 43 19.69 -7.30 26.13
C ASN A 43 18.21 -6.92 26.27
N THR A 44 17.90 -5.75 26.81
CA THR A 44 16.53 -5.22 26.90
C THR A 44 15.97 -4.93 25.51
N VAL A 45 16.77 -4.29 24.64
CA VAL A 45 16.42 -4.03 23.23
C VAL A 45 16.27 -5.34 22.46
N LEU A 46 17.15 -6.32 22.66
CA LEU A 46 17.06 -7.62 21.99
C LEU A 46 15.77 -8.35 22.38
N ARG A 47 15.41 -8.39 23.67
CA ARG A 47 14.16 -9.00 24.13
C ARG A 47 12.93 -8.31 23.54
N PHE A 48 12.96 -6.98 23.44
CA PHE A 48 11.88 -6.22 22.84
C PHE A 48 11.76 -6.47 21.32
N ALA A 49 12.92 -6.57 20.63
CA ALA A 49 13.01 -6.90 19.21
C ALA A 49 12.55 -8.34 18.91
N GLU A 50 12.86 -9.31 19.78
CA GLU A 50 12.38 -10.69 19.66
C GLU A 50 10.86 -10.80 19.81
N HIS A 51 10.25 -9.92 20.61
CA HIS A 51 8.80 -9.85 20.76
C HIS A 51 8.10 -9.15 19.59
N HIS A 52 8.83 -8.31 18.82
CA HIS A 52 8.31 -7.54 17.69
C HIS A 52 9.03 -7.85 16.37
N LYS A 53 9.28 -9.15 16.11
CA LYS A 53 9.98 -9.66 14.90
C LYS A 53 9.34 -9.24 13.57
N GLU A 54 8.09 -8.81 13.59
CA GLU A 54 7.36 -8.34 12.41
C GLU A 54 7.83 -6.98 11.92
N THR A 55 8.62 -6.25 12.72
CA THR A 55 9.09 -4.91 12.35
C THR A 55 10.49 -4.97 11.73
N PRO A 56 10.74 -4.24 10.61
CA PRO A 56 12.07 -4.20 9.98
C PRO A 56 13.16 -3.74 10.95
N LEU A 57 12.82 -2.77 11.81
CA LEU A 57 13.74 -2.19 12.78
C LEU A 57 14.17 -3.23 13.83
N ALA A 58 13.25 -4.04 14.38
CA ALA A 58 13.59 -5.12 15.29
C ALA A 58 14.58 -6.10 14.66
N ARG A 59 14.36 -6.47 13.39
CA ARG A 59 15.23 -7.40 12.67
C ARG A 59 16.63 -6.83 12.40
N LEU A 60 16.73 -5.53 12.15
CA LEU A 60 18.01 -4.83 12.01
C LEU A 60 18.76 -4.77 13.35
N THR A 61 18.07 -4.48 14.46
CA THR A 61 18.67 -4.48 15.80
C THR A 61 19.16 -5.86 16.20
N THR A 62 18.40 -6.93 15.95
CA THR A 62 18.82 -8.30 16.23
C THR A 62 20.08 -8.64 15.42
N THR A 63 20.11 -8.32 14.13
CA THR A 63 21.29 -8.56 13.27
C THR A 63 22.52 -7.79 13.77
N ALA A 64 22.36 -6.56 14.24
CA ALA A 64 23.46 -5.76 14.78
C ALA A 64 24.01 -6.33 16.11
N VAL A 65 23.13 -6.88 16.95
CA VAL A 65 23.50 -7.46 18.25
C VAL A 65 24.12 -8.86 18.10
N GLU A 66 23.62 -9.69 17.17
CA GLU A 66 24.19 -11.01 16.86
C GLU A 66 25.65 -10.92 16.39
N HIS A 67 26.01 -9.82 15.71
CA HIS A 67 27.37 -9.59 15.18
C HIS A 67 28.21 -8.62 16.02
N LEU A 68 27.85 -8.37 17.29
CA LEU A 68 28.60 -7.47 18.19
C LEU A 68 30.06 -7.89 18.42
N GLU A 69 30.38 -9.17 18.24
CA GLU A 69 31.73 -9.71 18.43
C GLU A 69 32.64 -9.50 17.20
N TRP A 70 32.08 -9.10 16.07
CA TRP A 70 32.84 -8.82 14.85
C TRP A 70 33.56 -7.49 14.94
N ALA A 71 34.57 -7.31 14.09
CA ALA A 71 35.17 -6.01 13.93
C ALA A 71 34.08 -5.01 13.48
N LYS A 72 34.10 -3.80 14.06
CA LYS A 72 33.15 -2.73 13.74
C LYS A 72 32.90 -2.53 12.23
N PRO A 73 33.91 -2.52 11.33
CA PRO A 73 33.64 -2.40 9.89
C PRO A 73 32.80 -3.56 9.34
N ASP A 74 33.09 -4.80 9.72
CA ASP A 74 32.41 -5.99 9.22
C ASP A 74 30.94 -6.06 9.68
N ASN A 75 30.68 -5.68 10.94
CA ASN A 75 29.31 -5.60 11.45
C ASN A 75 28.51 -4.49 10.74
N VAL A 76 29.12 -3.32 10.52
CA VAL A 76 28.47 -2.23 9.77
C VAL A 76 28.14 -2.66 8.34
N GLU A 77 29.03 -3.38 7.66
CA GLU A 77 28.79 -3.89 6.31
C GLU A 77 27.64 -4.90 6.28
N ALA A 78 27.63 -5.85 7.21
CA ALA A 78 26.55 -6.84 7.35
C ALA A 78 25.20 -6.16 7.64
N LEU A 79 25.18 -5.17 8.54
CA LEU A 79 24.00 -4.40 8.87
C LEU A 79 23.48 -3.59 7.67
N GLN A 80 24.37 -2.95 6.91
CA GLN A 80 24.00 -2.21 5.69
C GLN A 80 23.42 -3.13 4.62
N SER A 81 24.01 -4.32 4.43
CA SER A 81 23.48 -5.33 3.52
C SER A 81 22.06 -5.76 3.91
N ARG A 82 21.84 -6.02 5.21
CA ARG A 82 20.52 -6.36 5.74
C ARG A 82 19.53 -5.21 5.58
N ALA A 83 19.93 -3.97 5.85
CA ALA A 83 19.11 -2.78 5.68
C ALA A 83 18.68 -2.58 4.22
N ARG A 84 19.60 -2.76 3.26
CA ARG A 84 19.26 -2.72 1.83
C ARG A 84 18.24 -3.78 1.45
N HIS A 85 18.35 -4.99 2.01
CA HIS A 85 17.38 -6.05 1.77
C HIS A 85 15.99 -5.70 2.35
N GLU A 86 15.93 -5.11 3.55
CA GLU A 86 14.68 -4.61 4.13
C GLU A 86 14.03 -3.53 3.29
N VAL A 87 14.81 -2.54 2.88
CA VAL A 87 14.33 -1.44 2.03
C VAL A 87 13.80 -2.01 0.71
N SER A 88 14.52 -2.92 0.07
CA SER A 88 14.07 -3.56 -1.16
C SER A 88 12.75 -4.34 -0.99
N GLN A 89 12.57 -5.03 0.15
CA GLN A 89 11.31 -5.71 0.47
C GLN A 89 10.15 -4.72 0.66
N MET A 90 10.40 -3.58 1.30
CA MET A 90 9.41 -2.52 1.48
C MET A 90 9.06 -1.83 0.15
N GLU A 91 10.05 -1.58 -0.70
CA GLU A 91 9.88 -1.00 -2.04
C GLU A 91 9.05 -1.89 -2.96
N ARG A 92 9.12 -3.23 -2.80
CA ARG A 92 8.31 -4.15 -3.61
C ARG A 92 6.80 -3.91 -3.48
N GLY A 93 6.34 -3.45 -2.32
CA GLY A 93 4.94 -3.06 -2.11
C GLY A 93 4.58 -1.73 -2.78
N LEU A 94 5.54 -0.80 -2.87
CA LEU A 94 5.38 0.50 -3.52
C LEU A 94 5.28 0.36 -5.04
N VAL A 95 6.04 -0.55 -5.65
CA VAL A 95 5.97 -0.81 -7.10
C VAL A 95 4.56 -1.25 -7.52
N VAL A 96 3.90 -2.11 -6.72
CA VAL A 96 2.52 -2.53 -7.00
C VAL A 96 1.54 -1.36 -6.84
N LEU A 97 1.80 -0.46 -5.88
CA LEU A 97 1.00 0.75 -5.68
C LEU A 97 1.10 1.67 -6.90
N GLU A 98 2.31 1.95 -7.37
CA GLU A 98 2.58 2.77 -8.55
C GLU A 98 1.88 2.24 -9.82
N ILE A 99 1.93 0.92 -10.04
CA ILE A 99 1.22 0.27 -11.14
C ILE A 99 -0.29 0.48 -11.02
N ILE A 100 -0.86 0.34 -9.81
CA ILE A 100 -2.30 0.53 -9.58
C ILE A 100 -2.69 2.00 -9.78
N THR A 101 -1.89 2.96 -9.31
CA THR A 101 -2.09 4.40 -9.52
C THR A 101 -2.15 4.73 -11.01
N GLY A 102 -1.30 4.09 -11.83
CA GLY A 102 -1.29 4.29 -13.29
C GLY A 102 -2.41 3.57 -14.04
N VAL A 103 -2.77 2.34 -13.66
CA VAL A 103 -3.73 1.50 -14.40
C VAL A 103 -5.19 1.77 -14.01
N ALA A 104 -5.47 2.15 -12.75
CA ALA A 104 -6.84 2.39 -12.28
C ALA A 104 -7.61 3.47 -13.07
N PRO A 105 -7.02 4.63 -13.43
CA PRO A 105 -7.70 5.63 -14.26
C PRO A 105 -7.99 5.11 -15.67
N LEU A 106 -7.06 4.34 -16.26
CA LEU A 106 -7.21 3.78 -17.60
C LEU A 106 -8.36 2.75 -17.63
N LEU A 107 -8.51 1.94 -16.58
CA LEU A 107 -9.65 1.02 -16.45
C LEU A 107 -10.99 1.76 -16.33
N GLY A 108 -11.04 2.86 -15.57
CA GLY A 108 -12.22 3.72 -15.49
C GLY A 108 -12.61 4.30 -16.85
N LEU A 109 -11.61 4.80 -17.60
CA LEU A 109 -11.80 5.32 -18.95
C LEU A 109 -12.33 4.23 -19.91
N VAL A 110 -11.78 3.02 -19.88
CA VAL A 110 -12.29 1.88 -20.66
C VAL A 110 -13.75 1.59 -20.29
N GLY A 111 -14.11 1.64 -19.00
CA GLY A 111 -15.48 1.48 -18.52
C GLY A 111 -16.44 2.52 -19.12
N THR A 112 -16.04 3.80 -19.19
CA THR A 112 -16.83 4.82 -19.89
C THR A 112 -17.03 4.49 -21.36
N VAL A 113 -15.98 4.04 -22.06
CA VAL A 113 -16.05 3.74 -23.50
C VAL A 113 -17.00 2.56 -23.76
N VAL A 114 -16.91 1.49 -22.96
CA VAL A 114 -17.80 0.34 -23.08
C VAL A 114 -19.26 0.75 -22.83
N GLY A 115 -19.52 1.54 -21.77
CA GLY A 115 -20.86 2.03 -21.48
C GLY A 115 -21.43 2.89 -22.61
N LEU A 116 -20.62 3.77 -23.21
CA LEU A 116 -21.02 4.56 -24.36
C LEU A 116 -21.34 3.71 -25.59
N ILE A 117 -20.54 2.66 -25.87
CA ILE A 117 -20.81 1.72 -26.98
C ILE A 117 -22.16 1.03 -26.80
N GLU A 118 -22.48 0.57 -25.59
CA GLU A 118 -23.76 -0.09 -25.29
C GLU A 118 -24.94 0.87 -25.49
N ILE A 119 -24.83 2.10 -24.99
CA ILE A 119 -25.86 3.14 -25.14
C ILE A 119 -26.13 3.44 -26.62
N PHE A 120 -25.08 3.70 -27.41
CA PHE A 120 -25.25 3.97 -28.84
C PHE A 120 -25.76 2.76 -29.62
N GLY A 121 -25.40 1.53 -29.21
CA GLY A 121 -25.94 0.30 -29.77
C GLY A 121 -27.45 0.18 -29.61
N THR A 122 -27.98 0.46 -28.41
CA THR A 122 -29.44 0.43 -28.16
C THR A 122 -30.22 1.50 -28.92
N MET A 123 -29.58 2.60 -29.29
CA MET A 123 -30.20 3.68 -30.07
C MET A 123 -30.41 3.27 -31.54
N ALA A 124 -29.63 2.33 -32.07
CA ALA A 124 -29.79 1.80 -33.42
C ALA A 124 -31.08 0.98 -33.59
N ASP A 125 -31.62 0.41 -32.50
CA ASP A 125 -32.86 -0.37 -32.49
C ASP A 125 -34.14 0.49 -32.43
N GLY A 126 -34.02 1.82 -32.50
CA GLY A 126 -35.16 2.75 -32.62
C GLY A 126 -35.83 3.16 -31.30
N ALA A 127 -35.31 2.75 -30.15
CA ALA A 127 -35.83 3.12 -28.84
C ALA A 127 -35.28 4.49 -28.38
N THR A 128 -36.00 5.57 -28.65
CA THR A 128 -35.66 6.94 -28.22
C THR A 128 -36.26 7.28 -26.85
N GLU A 129 -35.83 6.58 -25.79
CA GLU A 129 -36.09 7.02 -24.42
C GLU A 129 -34.92 7.86 -23.91
N ALA A 130 -35.04 9.19 -24.03
CA ALA A 130 -34.02 10.14 -23.55
C ALA A 130 -33.61 9.92 -22.08
N SER A 131 -34.53 9.38 -21.26
CA SER A 131 -34.26 8.98 -19.87
C SER A 131 -33.26 7.83 -19.76
N LYS A 132 -33.38 6.79 -20.58
CA LYS A 132 -32.46 5.63 -20.57
C LYS A 132 -31.07 6.02 -21.05
N PHE A 133 -31.01 6.91 -22.03
CA PHE A 133 -29.75 7.48 -22.52
C PHE A 133 -29.01 8.27 -21.42
N ALA A 134 -29.71 9.14 -20.69
CA ALA A 134 -29.13 9.91 -19.59
C ALA A 134 -28.62 9.00 -18.44
N ASP A 135 -29.37 7.95 -18.11
CA ASP A 135 -29.00 6.99 -17.06
C ASP A 135 -27.76 6.16 -17.44
N GLY A 136 -27.68 5.74 -18.71
CA GLY A 136 -26.50 5.05 -19.25
C GLY A 136 -25.24 5.92 -19.19
N ILE A 137 -25.34 7.20 -19.60
CA ILE A 137 -24.20 8.13 -19.54
C ILE A 137 -23.77 8.35 -18.09
N SER A 138 -24.71 8.50 -17.17
CA SER A 138 -24.41 8.61 -15.74
C SER A 138 -23.62 7.40 -15.24
N THR A 139 -24.05 6.20 -15.60
CA THR A 139 -23.37 4.95 -15.24
C THR A 139 -21.96 4.87 -15.82
N ALA A 140 -21.79 5.26 -17.08
CA ALA A 140 -20.48 5.32 -17.73
C ALA A 140 -19.54 6.26 -16.96
N LEU A 141 -19.99 7.48 -16.63
CA LEU A 141 -19.19 8.48 -15.89
C LEU A 141 -18.80 8.01 -14.48
N TRP A 142 -19.64 7.23 -13.81
CA TRP A 142 -19.31 6.61 -12.52
C TRP A 142 -18.11 5.66 -12.59
N ALA A 143 -17.91 4.96 -13.72
CA ALA A 143 -16.74 4.09 -13.91
C ALA A 143 -15.43 4.90 -13.87
N THR A 144 -15.38 6.04 -14.56
CA THR A 144 -14.22 6.95 -14.56
C THR A 144 -13.99 7.56 -13.19
N LEU A 145 -15.07 8.01 -12.52
CA LEU A 145 -14.97 8.55 -11.17
C LEU A 145 -14.38 7.51 -10.20
N SER A 146 -14.81 6.25 -10.31
CA SER A 146 -14.30 5.17 -9.45
C SER A 146 -12.81 4.88 -9.69
N GLY A 147 -12.36 4.89 -10.95
CA GLY A 147 -10.94 4.71 -11.28
C GLY A 147 -10.07 5.86 -10.75
N LEU A 148 -10.58 7.09 -10.81
CA LEU A 148 -9.89 8.26 -10.27
C LEU A 148 -9.90 8.28 -8.74
N SER A 149 -11.00 7.89 -8.09
CA SER A 149 -11.09 7.77 -6.63
C SER A 149 -10.14 6.72 -6.04
N ILE A 150 -9.79 5.69 -6.80
CA ILE A 150 -8.79 4.68 -6.40
C ILE A 150 -7.37 5.23 -6.59
N ALA A 151 -7.11 5.99 -7.66
CA ALA A 151 -5.79 6.48 -8.01
C ALA A 151 -5.31 7.69 -7.18
N ILE A 152 -6.21 8.59 -6.77
CA ILE A 152 -5.84 9.79 -6.00
C ILE A 152 -5.23 9.47 -4.61
N PRO A 153 -5.81 8.54 -3.81
CA PRO A 153 -5.29 8.24 -2.47
C PRO A 153 -4.19 7.16 -2.43
N SER A 154 -3.92 6.47 -3.55
CA SER A 154 -2.95 5.37 -3.65
C SER A 154 -1.55 5.86 -3.95
#